data_AF-A0A662E9D9-F1
#
_entry.id   AF-A0A662E9D9-F1
#
_cell.length_a   1.000
_cell.length_b   1.000
_cell.length_c   1.000
_cell.angle_alpha   90.00
_cell.angle_beta   90.00
_cell.angle_gamma   90.00
#
_symmetry.space_group_name_H-M   'P 1'
#
loop_
_entity.id
_entity.type
_entity.pdbx_description
1 polymer ?
#
loop_
_entity_poly.entity_id
_entity_poly.type
_entity_poly.pdbx_seq_one_letter_code
_entity_poly.pdbx_strand_id
1 'polypeptide(L)'
;MEVGKLALKPKPVKRNGWNAGRQEGWEARNLGGRETKNCRVTLCVFLSGICPQKSSQVLPLAMFQSFSPQRSCMIYNRIQVLSLRLRPVSTPVLLGGIVCAVFVWPMASPAATVTERNTKMGSRFEITVVHATQKGAHEAIDAGWAEIDRVETIISSWREDSETSAINNRAGSAPVKVSQELFNLIRRSLRVSQLTNGAFDITFDTVGRHWNFKDQEAPLPDSATIERALLDTGHHHVVLDADARTVYLDRPNTRIGFGAIGKGFAANLTVIALRKNGVTGGIVNAGGDLVIFGQQEDDTPWRTGIADPLNRETVFAYLDLTDQAVVTSGDYESYIEIDGKRFSHILDPRTGYPVEELRSVTIVCPDGELADALATGISVMGISKGLALLNRLEGIEGMLVDKDGRLHFSKNLRHMLNKDGQ
;
A
#
# COMPACT_ATOMS: atom_id res chain seq x y z
N MET A 1 9.87 -0.12 13.71
CA MET A 1 11.14 -0.04 12.96
C MET A 1 11.16 1.31 12.27
N GLU A 2 12.21 2.11 12.44
CA GLU A 2 12.26 3.47 11.87
C GLU A 2 12.50 3.43 10.35
N VAL A 3 11.71 4.17 9.59
CA VAL A 3 11.89 4.36 8.15
C VAL A 3 12.85 5.52 7.91
N GLY A 4 13.85 5.31 7.04
CA GLY A 4 14.99 6.20 6.88
C GLY A 4 14.66 7.61 6.37
N LYS A 5 15.23 8.63 7.03
CA LYS A 5 15.12 10.04 6.62
C LYS A 5 16.05 10.36 5.44
N LEU A 6 15.49 10.45 4.23
CA LEU A 6 16.16 11.09 3.08
C LEU A 6 16.14 12.62 3.24
N ALA A 7 17.23 13.18 3.76
CA ALA A 7 17.41 14.63 3.94
C ALA A 7 18.31 15.22 2.84
N LEU A 8 17.71 15.81 1.81
CA LEU A 8 18.43 16.60 0.80
C LEU A 8 18.70 18.01 1.36
N LYS A 9 19.97 18.34 1.64
CA LYS A 9 20.37 19.69 2.06
C LYS A 9 20.50 20.63 0.85
N PRO A 10 19.89 21.83 0.86
CA PRO A 10 20.18 22.84 -0.16
C PRO A 10 21.60 23.42 0.02
N LYS A 11 22.32 23.63 -1.08
CA LYS A 11 23.54 24.45 -1.09
C LYS A 11 23.18 25.94 -1.20
N PRO A 12 23.90 26.85 -0.52
CA PRO A 12 23.64 28.28 -0.62
C PRO A 12 24.07 28.83 -2.00
N VAL A 13 23.18 29.59 -2.63
CA VAL A 13 23.48 30.32 -3.88
C VAL A 13 24.30 31.56 -3.55
N LYS A 14 25.54 31.64 -4.04
CA LYS A 14 26.28 32.90 -4.09
C LYS A 14 25.87 33.67 -5.36
N ARG A 15 25.25 34.84 -5.19
CA ARG A 15 25.25 35.88 -6.22
C ARG A 15 26.69 36.35 -6.45
N ASN A 16 27.11 36.39 -7.71
CA ASN A 16 27.93 37.45 -8.32
C ASN A 16 27.86 37.29 -9.84
N GLY A 17 27.96 38.39 -10.58
CA GLY A 17 27.52 38.44 -11.99
C GLY A 17 28.62 38.30 -13.04
N TRP A 18 28.19 38.59 -14.28
CA TRP A 18 28.97 38.87 -15.49
C TRP A 18 29.57 37.68 -16.28
N ASN A 19 28.89 37.41 -17.40
CA ASN A 19 29.41 37.21 -18.77
C ASN A 19 30.26 35.99 -19.18
N ALA A 20 30.07 35.68 -20.47
CA ALA A 20 30.84 34.83 -21.37
C ALA A 20 30.79 33.31 -21.10
N GLY A 21 30.28 32.56 -22.09
CA GLY A 21 30.35 31.10 -22.10
C GLY A 21 31.44 30.57 -23.04
N ARG A 22 31.79 29.29 -22.86
CA ARG A 22 32.21 28.40 -23.95
C ARG A 22 32.03 26.92 -23.55
N GLN A 23 32.26 26.05 -24.53
CA GLN A 23 32.02 24.60 -24.51
C GLN A 23 33.10 23.81 -23.76
N GLU A 24 33.02 22.47 -23.91
CA GLU A 24 34.01 21.44 -23.54
C GLU A 24 33.96 21.05 -22.04
N GLY A 25 34.13 19.78 -21.66
CA GLY A 25 34.41 18.57 -22.42
C GLY A 25 35.19 17.63 -21.50
N TRP A 26 34.72 16.40 -21.26
CA TRP A 26 35.34 15.51 -20.26
C TRP A 26 35.49 14.09 -20.77
N GLU A 27 36.75 13.67 -21.02
CA GLU A 27 37.13 12.28 -21.23
C GLU A 27 37.68 11.63 -19.95
N ALA A 28 37.30 10.36 -19.80
CA ALA A 28 37.95 9.24 -19.12
C ALA A 28 39.10 9.46 -18.10
N ARG A 29 39.00 8.70 -17.00
CA ARG A 29 40.02 7.67 -16.74
C ARG A 29 39.53 6.49 -15.88
N ASN A 30 39.70 5.27 -16.41
CA ASN A 30 39.65 4.03 -15.65
C ASN A 30 41.03 3.74 -15.03
N LEU A 31 41.05 3.13 -13.84
CA LEU A 31 42.20 2.39 -13.31
C LEU A 31 41.69 1.10 -12.66
N GLY A 32 42.16 -0.05 -13.16
CA GLY A 32 41.89 -1.36 -12.58
C GLY A 32 43.07 -1.89 -11.77
N GLY A 33 42.81 -2.80 -10.83
CA GLY A 33 43.83 -3.48 -10.01
C GLY A 33 43.23 -4.68 -9.26
N ARG A 34 43.96 -5.79 -9.16
CA ARG A 34 43.45 -7.13 -8.82
C ARG A 34 43.46 -7.48 -7.32
N GLU A 35 42.53 -8.36 -6.96
CA GLU A 35 42.58 -9.48 -5.97
C GLU A 35 43.61 -9.47 -4.80
N THR A 36 43.16 -9.70 -3.56
CA THR A 36 43.17 -11.06 -2.93
C THR A 36 42.78 -11.08 -1.42
N LYS A 37 42.13 -12.19 -1.03
CA LYS A 37 42.18 -12.91 0.28
C LYS A 37 41.56 -12.33 1.59
N ASN A 38 40.80 -13.24 2.21
CA ASN A 38 40.27 -13.30 3.58
C ASN A 38 41.09 -12.64 4.70
N CYS A 39 40.37 -12.01 5.64
CA CYS A 39 40.73 -11.98 7.06
C CYS A 39 39.48 -12.07 7.94
N ARG A 40 39.44 -13.05 8.86
CA ARG A 40 38.53 -13.05 10.01
C ARG A 40 39.16 -12.22 11.13
N VAL A 41 38.41 -11.34 11.77
CA VAL A 41 38.85 -10.66 13.00
C VAL A 41 38.09 -11.25 14.19
N THR A 42 38.82 -11.94 15.06
CA THR A 42 38.34 -12.37 16.38
C THR A 42 38.87 -11.36 17.39
N LEU A 43 37.97 -10.66 18.09
CA LEU A 43 38.35 -9.70 19.12
C LEU A 43 38.19 -10.34 20.51
N CYS A 44 39.31 -10.61 21.17
CA CYS A 44 39.36 -10.91 22.60
C CYS A 44 40.05 -9.74 23.32
N VAL A 45 39.43 -9.21 24.37
CA VAL A 45 40.03 -8.26 25.31
C VAL A 45 39.62 -8.67 26.71
N PHE A 46 40.57 -8.72 27.65
CA PHE A 46 40.34 -9.10 29.04
C PHE A 46 41.32 -8.37 29.97
N LEU A 47 40.89 -8.16 31.24
CA LEU A 47 41.65 -7.58 32.37
C LEU A 47 41.90 -6.06 32.22
N SER A 48 41.84 -5.21 33.27
CA SER A 48 41.68 -5.36 34.73
C SER A 48 40.94 -4.10 35.26
N GLY A 49 40.37 -3.96 36.46
CA GLY A 49 40.44 -4.76 37.69
C GLY A 49 41.06 -3.94 38.84
N ILE A 50 40.25 -3.27 39.68
CA ILE A 50 40.59 -2.75 41.02
C ILE A 50 39.32 -2.71 41.90
N CYS A 51 39.46 -3.18 43.15
CA CYS A 51 38.52 -3.12 44.28
C CYS A 51 39.33 -2.54 45.48
N PRO A 52 38.77 -2.03 46.61
CA PRO A 52 38.11 -2.92 47.59
C PRO A 52 37.05 -2.31 48.57
N GLN A 53 36.53 -3.22 49.42
CA GLN A 53 35.69 -3.05 50.64
C GLN A 53 34.21 -2.70 50.38
N LYS A 54 33.20 -3.12 51.19
CA LYS A 54 33.07 -3.94 52.43
C LYS A 54 31.60 -4.48 52.47
N SER A 55 31.16 -5.54 53.16
CA SER A 55 31.77 -6.70 53.86
C SER A 55 30.67 -7.67 54.35
N SER A 56 31.01 -8.95 54.62
CA SER A 56 30.19 -10.00 55.32
C SER A 56 28.88 -10.45 54.64
N GLN A 57 28.49 -11.74 54.60
CA GLN A 57 28.96 -12.94 55.32
C GLN A 57 28.71 -14.24 54.51
N VAL A 58 29.74 -15.11 54.47
CA VAL A 58 29.75 -16.59 54.54
C VAL A 58 28.81 -17.47 53.67
N LEU A 59 29.49 -18.33 52.88
CA LEU A 59 29.06 -19.46 52.02
C LEU A 59 29.00 -20.78 52.84
N PRO A 60 28.39 -21.90 52.37
CA PRO A 60 29.11 -22.79 51.42
C PRO A 60 28.30 -23.67 50.43
N LEU A 61 28.91 -23.86 49.24
CA LEU A 61 28.87 -25.04 48.33
C LEU A 61 27.49 -25.55 47.81
N ALA A 62 27.36 -26.09 46.58
CA ALA A 62 28.36 -26.66 45.68
C ALA A 62 28.09 -26.35 44.18
N MET A 63 29.01 -26.82 43.31
CA MET A 63 28.97 -26.73 41.85
C MET A 63 27.71 -27.36 41.23
N PHE A 64 27.29 -26.89 40.05
CA PHE A 64 27.15 -27.78 38.89
C PHE A 64 27.37 -27.03 37.56
N GLN A 65 27.89 -27.74 36.57
CA GLN A 65 28.36 -27.18 35.31
C GLN A 65 27.27 -27.07 34.23
N SER A 66 27.52 -26.16 33.28
CA SER A 66 26.80 -26.04 32.00
C SER A 66 26.75 -27.36 31.22
N PHE A 67 25.60 -27.67 30.62
CA PHE A 67 25.55 -28.39 29.34
C PHE A 67 24.35 -27.95 28.49
N SER A 68 24.61 -27.55 27.26
CA SER A 68 23.63 -27.48 26.17
C SER A 68 23.28 -28.89 25.66
N PRO A 69 22.13 -29.07 24.99
CA PRO A 69 22.22 -29.72 23.68
C PRO A 69 21.30 -29.12 22.61
N GLN A 70 21.84 -29.00 21.39
CA GLN A 70 21.05 -29.08 20.16
C GLN A 70 20.97 -30.55 19.68
N ARG A 71 20.03 -30.77 18.74
CA ARG A 71 19.90 -31.91 17.81
C ARG A 71 19.13 -33.12 18.31
N SER A 72 17.86 -33.13 17.90
CA SER A 72 17.01 -34.31 17.76
C SER A 72 17.68 -35.38 16.89
N CYS A 73 17.50 -36.65 17.24
CA CYS A 73 17.66 -37.77 16.33
C CYS A 73 16.53 -38.77 16.58
N MET A 74 15.89 -39.25 15.51
CA MET A 74 14.78 -40.20 15.59
C MET A 74 15.27 -41.55 16.13
N ILE A 75 14.46 -42.19 16.99
CA ILE A 75 14.63 -43.61 17.33
C ILE A 75 13.31 -44.35 17.10
N TYR A 76 13.41 -45.44 16.35
CA TYR A 76 12.31 -46.33 16.00
C TYR A 76 11.70 -47.00 17.24
N ASN A 77 10.37 -47.14 17.25
CA ASN A 77 9.64 -47.86 18.28
C ASN A 77 9.86 -49.38 18.11
N ARG A 78 10.51 -50.04 19.08
CA ARG A 78 10.70 -51.50 19.10
C ARG A 78 10.19 -52.06 20.44
N ILE A 79 8.95 -52.54 20.43
CA ILE A 79 8.32 -53.15 21.60
C ILE A 79 8.92 -54.55 21.83
N GLN A 80 9.65 -54.73 22.93
CA GLN A 80 9.95 -56.06 23.47
C GLN A 80 9.00 -56.36 24.63
N VAL A 81 8.22 -57.45 24.49
CA VAL A 81 7.35 -57.96 25.56
C VAL A 81 8.18 -58.84 26.47
N LEU A 82 8.49 -58.35 27.67
CA LEU A 82 9.21 -59.11 28.69
C LEU A 82 8.23 -59.74 29.70
N SER A 83 8.14 -61.07 29.72
CA SER A 83 7.24 -61.82 30.59
C SER A 83 7.82 -62.04 31.99
N LEU A 84 7.54 -61.11 32.91
CA LEU A 84 7.93 -61.20 34.32
C LEU A 84 6.95 -62.05 35.14
N ARG A 85 7.43 -63.15 35.72
CA ARG A 85 6.70 -63.93 36.73
C ARG A 85 6.69 -63.19 38.06
N LEU A 86 5.52 -62.80 38.55
CA LEU A 86 5.34 -62.20 39.87
C LEU A 86 5.42 -63.26 40.98
N ARG A 87 6.18 -62.96 42.04
CA ARG A 87 6.03 -63.60 43.37
C ARG A 87 5.21 -62.67 44.26
N PRO A 88 4.30 -63.18 45.10
CA PRO A 88 3.55 -62.32 46.01
C PRO A 88 4.45 -61.84 47.14
N VAL A 89 4.65 -60.52 47.23
CA VAL A 89 5.21 -59.86 48.42
C VAL A 89 4.13 -58.93 48.96
N SER A 90 3.66 -59.20 50.17
CA SER A 90 2.63 -58.43 50.84
C SER A 90 3.23 -57.19 51.51
N THR A 91 3.22 -56.07 50.80
CA THR A 91 3.50 -54.73 51.33
C THR A 91 2.30 -53.80 51.13
N PRO A 92 1.98 -52.94 52.11
CA PRO A 92 0.76 -52.14 52.09
C PRO A 92 0.76 -51.12 50.95
N VAL A 93 -0.36 -51.04 50.23
CA VAL A 93 -0.54 -50.13 49.09
C VAL A 93 -0.75 -48.71 49.61
N LEU A 94 0.30 -47.89 49.51
CA LEU A 94 0.16 -46.44 49.56
C LEU A 94 -0.37 -45.97 48.21
N LEU A 95 -1.66 -45.65 48.16
CA LEU A 95 -2.39 -45.23 46.96
C LEU A 95 -1.98 -43.79 46.56
N GLY A 96 -0.75 -43.66 46.06
CA GLY A 96 -0.23 -42.43 45.46
C GLY A 96 -0.94 -42.17 44.14
N GLY A 97 -2.07 -41.44 44.19
CA GLY A 97 -2.82 -41.06 43.00
C GLY A 97 -1.97 -40.19 42.08
N ILE A 98 -1.47 -40.77 40.99
CA ILE A 98 -0.87 -40.00 39.89
C ILE A 98 -2.02 -39.25 39.21
N VAL A 99 -2.19 -37.98 39.60
CA VAL A 99 -3.01 -37.03 38.86
C VAL A 99 -2.27 -36.73 37.56
N CYS A 100 -2.52 -37.56 36.54
CA CYS A 100 -2.22 -37.20 35.16
C CYS A 100 -3.07 -35.97 34.82
N ALA A 101 -2.51 -34.79 35.05
CA ALA A 101 -3.04 -33.55 34.50
C ALA A 101 -2.96 -33.67 32.98
N VAL A 102 -4.08 -34.08 32.37
CA VAL A 102 -4.26 -34.02 30.93
C VAL A 102 -4.28 -32.54 30.57
N PHE A 103 -3.11 -32.00 30.24
CA PHE A 103 -2.98 -30.72 29.58
C PHE A 103 -3.63 -30.87 28.20
N VAL A 104 -4.93 -30.63 28.15
CA VAL A 104 -5.66 -30.35 26.92
C VAL A 104 -5.09 -29.03 26.42
N TRP A 105 -3.99 -29.11 25.67
CA TRP A 105 -3.60 -28.00 24.81
C TRP A 105 -4.82 -27.71 23.94
N PRO A 106 -5.35 -26.47 23.93
CA PRO A 106 -6.36 -26.11 22.96
C PRO A 106 -5.77 -26.43 21.59
N MET A 107 -6.37 -27.38 20.87
CA MET A 107 -6.12 -27.44 19.43
C MET A 107 -6.50 -26.07 18.91
N ALA A 108 -5.50 -25.34 18.39
CA ALA A 108 -5.75 -24.05 17.77
C ALA A 108 -6.88 -24.27 16.76
N SER A 109 -7.98 -23.52 16.92
CA SER A 109 -9.02 -23.54 15.91
C SER A 109 -8.36 -23.23 14.57
N PRO A 110 -8.68 -23.97 13.49
CA PRO A 110 -8.12 -23.64 12.19
C PRO A 110 -8.40 -22.16 11.91
N ALA A 111 -7.40 -21.47 11.37
CA ALA A 111 -7.57 -20.09 10.96
C ALA A 111 -8.79 -20.00 10.04
N ALA A 112 -9.58 -18.94 10.21
CA ALA A 112 -10.82 -18.74 9.48
C ALA A 112 -10.64 -17.60 8.49
N THR A 113 -10.70 -17.92 7.21
CA THR A 113 -10.89 -16.93 6.14
C THR A 113 -12.35 -16.54 6.06
N VAL A 114 -12.64 -15.27 6.30
CA VAL A 114 -13.99 -14.70 6.17
C VAL A 114 -13.96 -13.58 5.15
N THR A 115 -14.92 -13.58 4.24
CA THR A 115 -15.11 -12.56 3.21
C THR A 115 -16.48 -11.92 3.36
N GLU A 116 -16.53 -10.60 3.50
CA GLU A 116 -17.76 -9.81 3.48
C GLU A 116 -17.74 -8.73 2.42
N ARG A 117 -18.92 -8.22 2.06
CA ARG A 117 -19.13 -7.27 0.97
C ARG A 117 -20.10 -6.19 1.38
N ASN A 118 -19.79 -4.95 1.06
CA ASN A 118 -20.64 -3.80 1.38
C ASN A 118 -20.49 -2.72 0.28
N THR A 119 -21.45 -1.81 0.18
CA THR A 119 -21.34 -0.63 -0.72
C THR A 119 -20.94 0.57 0.13
N LYS A 120 -19.77 1.14 -0.13
CA LYS A 120 -19.18 2.27 0.60
C LYS A 120 -18.56 3.25 -0.40
N MET A 121 -18.52 4.55 -0.10
CA MET A 121 -17.91 5.56 -0.97
C MET A 121 -18.40 5.53 -2.44
N GLY A 122 -19.66 5.11 -2.66
CA GLY A 122 -20.24 4.95 -4.00
C GLY A 122 -19.73 3.75 -4.82
N SER A 123 -18.98 2.82 -4.23
CA SER A 123 -18.42 1.62 -4.87
C SER A 123 -18.70 0.34 -4.08
N ARG A 124 -18.59 -0.82 -4.73
CA ARG A 124 -18.63 -2.13 -4.05
C ARG A 124 -17.29 -2.43 -3.42
N PHE A 125 -17.25 -2.57 -2.11
CA PHE A 125 -16.10 -3.03 -1.36
C PHE A 125 -16.26 -4.50 -0.96
N GLU A 126 -15.13 -5.19 -0.84
CA GLU A 126 -15.03 -6.53 -0.30
C GLU A 126 -13.83 -6.59 0.65
N ILE A 127 -14.03 -7.14 1.84
CA ILE A 127 -12.96 -7.36 2.83
C ILE A 127 -12.87 -8.87 3.06
N THR A 128 -11.70 -9.43 2.81
CA THR A 128 -11.32 -10.81 3.15
C THR A 128 -10.25 -10.78 4.23
N VAL A 129 -10.42 -11.55 5.31
CA VAL A 129 -9.49 -11.61 6.44
C VAL A 129 -9.18 -13.04 6.84
N VAL A 130 -7.94 -13.30 7.23
CA VAL A 130 -7.47 -14.52 7.91
C VAL A 130 -7.31 -14.21 9.39
N HIS A 131 -8.08 -14.89 10.23
CA HIS A 131 -8.10 -14.66 11.67
C HIS A 131 -8.19 -15.97 12.47
N ALA A 132 -7.64 -16.01 13.68
CA ALA A 132 -7.57 -17.22 14.51
C ALA A 132 -8.94 -17.77 14.98
N THR A 133 -10.01 -16.96 14.86
CA THR A 133 -11.39 -17.39 15.13
C THR A 133 -12.35 -16.68 14.18
N GLN A 134 -13.42 -17.37 13.75
CA GLN A 134 -14.47 -16.79 12.91
C GLN A 134 -15.14 -15.58 13.57
N LYS A 135 -15.39 -15.62 14.89
CA LYS A 135 -15.98 -14.49 15.61
C LYS A 135 -15.10 -13.23 15.50
N GLY A 136 -13.81 -13.34 15.78
CA GLY A 136 -12.91 -12.19 15.67
C GLY A 136 -12.66 -11.74 14.23
N ALA A 137 -12.87 -12.61 13.24
CA ALA A 137 -12.86 -12.22 11.83
C ALA A 137 -13.99 -11.21 11.53
N HIS A 138 -15.22 -11.50 11.96
CA HIS A 138 -16.35 -10.59 11.83
C HIS A 138 -16.14 -9.29 12.63
N GLU A 139 -15.70 -9.37 13.90
CA GLU A 139 -15.42 -8.18 14.72
C GLU A 139 -14.32 -7.28 14.09
N ALA A 140 -13.31 -7.86 13.44
CA ALA A 140 -12.30 -7.11 12.70
C ALA A 140 -12.86 -6.49 11.42
N ILE A 141 -13.68 -7.23 10.65
CA ILE A 141 -14.35 -6.72 9.45
C ILE A 141 -15.27 -5.53 9.78
N ASP A 142 -16.05 -5.60 10.86
CA ASP A 142 -16.88 -4.49 11.35
C ASP A 142 -16.04 -3.23 11.64
N ALA A 143 -14.87 -3.39 12.27
CA ALA A 143 -13.94 -2.29 12.48
C ALA A 143 -13.35 -1.75 11.16
N GLY A 144 -13.18 -2.60 10.14
CA GLY A 144 -12.82 -2.19 8.78
C GLY A 144 -13.91 -1.36 8.11
N TRP A 145 -15.19 -1.79 8.19
CA TRP A 145 -16.32 -1.03 7.67
C TRP A 145 -16.47 0.34 8.33
N ALA A 146 -16.30 0.40 9.66
CA ALA A 146 -16.33 1.64 10.43
C ALA A 146 -15.20 2.61 10.05
N GLU A 147 -14.00 2.10 9.73
CA GLU A 147 -12.88 2.93 9.26
C GLU A 147 -13.15 3.52 7.86
N ILE A 148 -13.76 2.76 6.95
CA ILE A 148 -14.17 3.28 5.63
C ILE A 148 -15.23 4.37 5.77
N ASP A 149 -16.24 4.18 6.62
CA ASP A 149 -17.25 5.20 6.91
C ASP A 149 -16.61 6.48 7.49
N ARG A 150 -15.65 6.33 8.41
CA ARG A 150 -14.89 7.44 8.99
C ARG A 150 -14.06 8.19 7.93
N VAL A 151 -13.44 7.48 7.00
CA VAL A 151 -12.66 8.09 5.91
C VAL A 151 -13.57 8.88 4.97
N GLU A 152 -14.78 8.37 4.66
CA GLU A 152 -15.73 9.07 3.79
C GLU A 152 -16.15 10.44 4.35
N THR A 153 -16.32 10.58 5.67
CA THR A 153 -16.60 11.89 6.31
C THR A 153 -15.44 12.88 6.24
N ILE A 154 -14.24 12.45 5.89
CA ILE A 154 -13.08 13.34 5.73
C ILE A 154 -12.91 13.73 4.25
N ILE A 155 -12.90 12.75 3.35
CA ILE A 155 -12.42 12.94 1.97
C ILE A 155 -13.51 13.13 0.90
N SER A 156 -14.79 12.89 1.20
CA SER A 156 -15.85 13.00 0.20
C SER A 156 -16.04 14.42 -0.32
N SER A 157 -16.07 14.63 -1.65
CA SER A 157 -16.37 15.94 -2.27
C SER A 157 -17.86 16.25 -2.48
N TRP A 158 -18.73 15.29 -2.16
CA TRP A 158 -20.20 15.38 -2.33
C TRP A 158 -20.99 15.37 -1.02
N ARG A 159 -20.41 14.88 0.08
CA ARG A 159 -21.02 14.98 1.41
C ARG A 159 -20.88 16.40 1.96
N GLU A 160 -21.99 17.02 2.36
CA GLU A 160 -21.99 18.38 2.93
C GLU A 160 -21.23 18.49 4.25
N ASP A 161 -21.20 17.40 5.04
CA ASP A 161 -20.58 17.34 6.37
C ASP A 161 -19.08 17.03 6.36
N SER A 162 -18.44 16.95 5.18
CA SER A 162 -17.04 16.57 5.07
C SER A 162 -16.05 17.73 5.20
N GLU A 163 -14.85 17.42 5.67
CA GLU A 163 -13.73 18.39 5.68
C GLU A 163 -13.38 18.88 4.26
N THR A 164 -13.47 18.00 3.27
CA THR A 164 -13.23 18.35 1.85
C THR A 164 -14.26 19.34 1.32
N SER A 165 -15.54 19.15 1.64
CA SER A 165 -16.61 20.10 1.30
C SER A 165 -16.45 21.42 2.04
N ALA A 166 -15.98 21.42 3.28
CA ALA A 166 -15.67 22.65 4.01
C ALA A 166 -14.57 23.48 3.32
N ILE A 167 -13.53 22.84 2.74
CA ILE A 167 -12.52 23.51 1.90
C ILE A 167 -13.16 24.06 0.62
N ASN A 168 -13.88 23.22 -0.12
CA ASN A 168 -14.50 23.60 -1.41
C ASN A 168 -15.50 24.77 -1.26
N ASN A 169 -16.25 24.82 -0.17
CA ASN A 169 -17.21 25.89 0.13
C ASN A 169 -16.55 27.21 0.59
N ARG A 170 -15.21 27.24 0.74
CA ARG A 170 -14.41 28.40 1.14
C ARG A 170 -13.39 28.84 0.08
N ALA A 171 -13.46 28.25 -1.12
CA ALA A 171 -12.61 28.59 -2.26
C ALA A 171 -12.60 30.11 -2.55
N GLY A 172 -11.41 30.67 -2.78
CA GLY A 172 -11.17 32.11 -2.93
C GLY A 172 -11.40 32.97 -1.67
N SER A 173 -12.07 32.46 -0.63
CA SER A 173 -12.53 33.25 0.52
C SER A 173 -11.59 33.24 1.71
N ALA A 174 -11.26 32.07 2.27
CA ALA A 174 -10.44 31.97 3.49
C ALA A 174 -9.79 30.59 3.66
N PRO A 175 -8.62 30.49 4.33
CA PRO A 175 -8.05 29.21 4.71
C PRO A 175 -8.95 28.43 5.69
N VAL A 176 -9.06 27.12 5.48
CA VAL A 176 -9.83 26.20 6.31
C VAL A 176 -8.88 25.32 7.12
N LYS A 177 -9.08 25.27 8.44
CA LYS A 177 -8.33 24.39 9.33
C LYS A 177 -8.87 22.97 9.26
N VAL A 178 -7.97 22.00 9.10
CA VAL A 178 -8.32 20.59 8.87
C VAL A 178 -7.62 19.65 9.83
N SER A 179 -8.05 18.38 9.82
CA SER A 179 -7.39 17.27 10.46
C SER A 179 -5.98 17.07 9.90
N GLN A 180 -5.10 16.53 10.75
CA GLN A 180 -3.73 16.21 10.34
C GLN A 180 -3.69 15.13 9.24
N GLU A 181 -4.72 14.29 9.18
CA GLU A 181 -4.89 13.22 8.21
C GLU A 181 -5.19 13.78 6.81
N LEU A 182 -6.24 14.61 6.66
CA LEU A 182 -6.57 15.26 5.40
C LEU A 182 -5.43 16.17 4.90
N PHE A 183 -4.82 16.95 5.79
CA PHE A 183 -3.66 17.77 5.45
C PHE A 183 -2.50 16.93 4.87
N ASN A 184 -2.26 15.75 5.44
CA ASN A 184 -1.24 14.84 4.97
C ASN A 184 -1.59 14.19 3.63
N LEU A 185 -2.86 13.81 3.43
CA LEU A 185 -3.35 13.29 2.15
C LEU A 185 -3.16 14.34 1.04
N ILE A 186 -3.69 15.56 1.23
CA ILE A 186 -3.52 16.66 0.26
C ILE A 186 -2.04 16.88 -0.05
N ARG A 187 -1.18 16.96 0.97
CA ARG A 187 0.27 17.13 0.77
C ARG A 187 0.91 16.00 -0.04
N ARG A 188 0.45 14.75 0.08
CA ARG A 188 0.89 13.63 -0.78
C ARG A 188 0.33 13.76 -2.20
N SER A 189 -0.95 14.08 -2.35
CA SER A 189 -1.59 14.33 -3.65
C SER A 189 -0.88 15.42 -4.46
N LEU A 190 -0.54 16.56 -3.86
CA LEU A 190 0.21 17.64 -4.52
C LEU A 190 1.60 17.17 -4.98
N ARG A 191 2.25 16.27 -4.24
CA ARG A 191 3.54 15.68 -4.63
C ARG A 191 3.41 14.71 -5.80
N VAL A 192 2.32 13.93 -5.88
CA VAL A 192 2.03 13.10 -7.07
C VAL A 192 1.69 13.99 -8.28
N SER A 193 1.01 15.11 -8.06
CA SER A 193 0.71 16.10 -9.10
C SER A 193 2.00 16.71 -9.68
N GLN A 194 2.96 17.04 -8.82
CA GLN A 194 4.30 17.49 -9.26
C GLN A 194 5.06 16.38 -9.99
N LEU A 195 5.04 15.14 -9.49
CA LEU A 195 5.74 13.98 -10.09
C LEU A 195 5.22 13.64 -11.50
N THR A 196 3.91 13.80 -11.72
CA THR A 196 3.22 13.52 -12.97
C THR A 196 3.07 14.76 -13.88
N ASN A 197 3.62 15.91 -13.48
CA ASN A 197 3.49 17.20 -14.17
C ASN A 197 2.02 17.57 -14.47
N GLY A 198 1.19 17.52 -13.43
CA GLY A 198 -0.24 17.83 -13.44
C GLY A 198 -1.11 16.83 -14.18
N ALA A 199 -0.64 15.62 -14.49
CA ALA A 199 -1.47 14.59 -15.12
C ALA A 199 -2.41 13.91 -14.10
N PHE A 200 -1.91 13.65 -12.89
CA PHE A 200 -2.75 13.48 -11.71
C PHE A 200 -2.92 14.85 -11.05
N ASP A 201 -4.15 15.24 -10.70
CA ASP A 201 -4.40 16.49 -9.98
C ASP A 201 -5.70 16.39 -9.18
N ILE A 202 -5.65 16.58 -7.86
CA ILE A 202 -6.88 16.55 -7.03
C ILE A 202 -7.83 17.72 -7.30
N THR A 203 -7.37 18.77 -7.99
CA THR A 203 -8.26 19.87 -8.40
C THR A 203 -9.14 19.54 -9.61
N PHE A 204 -9.06 18.32 -10.15
CA PHE A 204 -9.87 17.88 -11.30
C PHE A 204 -11.39 18.05 -11.08
N ASP A 205 -11.88 18.00 -9.84
CA ASP A 205 -13.30 18.24 -9.47
C ASP A 205 -13.81 19.60 -9.98
N THR A 206 -12.91 20.58 -10.17
CA THR A 206 -13.18 21.90 -10.76
C THR A 206 -13.76 21.81 -12.17
N VAL A 207 -13.16 21.00 -13.04
CA VAL A 207 -13.57 20.80 -14.43
C VAL A 207 -14.47 19.56 -14.59
N GLY A 208 -14.20 18.51 -13.81
CA GLY A 208 -14.93 17.24 -13.84
C GLY A 208 -16.41 17.34 -13.49
N ARG A 209 -16.80 18.31 -12.63
CA ARG A 209 -18.22 18.57 -12.33
C ARG A 209 -19.07 18.98 -13.54
N HIS A 210 -18.45 19.39 -14.65
CA HIS A 210 -19.14 19.75 -15.89
C HIS A 210 -19.33 18.55 -16.82
N TRP A 211 -18.76 17.39 -16.50
CA TRP A 211 -18.94 16.13 -17.22
C TRP A 211 -19.85 15.19 -16.43
N ASN A 212 -20.88 14.66 -17.09
CA ASN A 212 -21.77 13.66 -16.49
C ASN A 212 -21.57 12.28 -17.14
N PHE A 213 -20.65 11.48 -16.61
CA PHE A 213 -20.40 10.11 -17.09
C PHE A 213 -21.43 9.07 -16.64
N LYS A 214 -22.46 9.48 -15.87
CA LYS A 214 -23.53 8.58 -15.38
C LYS A 214 -24.78 8.59 -16.26
N ASP A 215 -24.93 9.59 -17.11
CA ASP A 215 -26.09 9.81 -17.96
C ASP A 215 -25.61 10.09 -19.39
N GLN A 216 -25.86 9.14 -20.30
CA GLN A 216 -25.44 9.24 -21.71
C GLN A 216 -26.28 10.27 -22.49
N GLU A 217 -27.43 10.68 -21.97
CA GLU A 217 -28.29 11.70 -22.59
C GLU A 217 -27.96 13.12 -22.09
N ALA A 218 -27.08 13.25 -21.10
CA ALA A 218 -26.66 14.54 -20.57
C ALA A 218 -25.91 15.36 -21.65
N PRO A 219 -26.22 16.66 -21.80
CA PRO A 219 -25.54 17.49 -22.77
C PRO A 219 -24.05 17.62 -22.44
N LEU A 220 -23.20 17.44 -23.45
CA LEU A 220 -21.76 17.65 -23.34
C LEU A 220 -21.46 19.12 -22.98
N PRO A 221 -20.44 19.37 -22.14
CA PRO A 221 -20.04 20.73 -21.81
C PRO A 221 -19.47 21.44 -23.04
N ASP A 222 -19.85 22.70 -23.25
CA ASP A 222 -19.29 23.54 -24.30
C ASP A 222 -17.83 23.93 -24.00
N SER A 223 -17.06 24.26 -25.05
CA SER A 223 -15.64 24.56 -24.90
C SER A 223 -15.37 25.80 -24.04
N ALA A 224 -16.23 26.82 -24.06
CA ALA A 224 -16.05 28.02 -23.26
C ALA A 224 -16.31 27.77 -21.76
N THR A 225 -17.21 26.84 -21.44
CA THR A 225 -17.40 26.32 -20.07
C THR A 225 -16.16 25.57 -19.57
N ILE A 226 -15.58 24.69 -20.40
CA ILE A 226 -14.34 23.97 -20.06
C ILE A 226 -13.16 24.94 -19.93
N GLU A 227 -12.93 25.83 -20.90
CA GLU A 227 -11.86 26.84 -20.87
C GLU A 227 -11.95 27.72 -19.62
N ARG A 228 -13.15 28.11 -19.20
CA ARG A 228 -13.34 28.87 -17.95
C ARG A 228 -13.01 28.04 -16.71
N ALA A 229 -13.40 26.77 -16.67
CA ALA A 229 -13.08 25.89 -15.53
C ALA A 229 -11.56 25.64 -15.40
N LEU A 230 -10.84 25.57 -16.53
CA LEU A 230 -9.38 25.41 -16.54
C LEU A 230 -8.62 26.58 -15.91
N LEU A 231 -9.16 27.81 -15.94
CA LEU A 231 -8.53 28.97 -15.30
C LEU A 231 -8.41 28.86 -13.77
N ASP A 232 -9.21 27.97 -13.17
CA ASP A 232 -9.25 27.67 -11.75
C ASP A 232 -8.88 26.19 -11.45
N THR A 233 -8.40 25.44 -12.45
CA THR A 233 -7.96 24.03 -12.32
C THR A 233 -6.44 23.96 -12.27
N GLY A 234 -5.90 23.28 -11.26
CA GLY A 234 -4.47 23.01 -11.10
C GLY A 234 -4.03 23.00 -9.64
N HIS A 235 -3.25 21.99 -9.24
CA HIS A 235 -2.72 21.78 -7.89
C HIS A 235 -1.95 22.97 -7.31
N HIS A 236 -1.46 23.88 -8.15
CA HIS A 236 -0.79 25.11 -7.74
C HIS A 236 -1.73 26.13 -7.08
N HIS A 237 -3.05 25.99 -7.25
CA HIS A 237 -4.09 26.76 -6.55
C HIS A 237 -4.32 26.28 -5.10
N VAL A 238 -3.75 25.13 -4.70
CA VAL A 238 -3.90 24.55 -3.36
C VAL A 238 -2.74 24.99 -2.46
N VAL A 239 -3.01 25.95 -1.59
CA VAL A 239 -2.02 26.50 -0.64
C VAL A 239 -2.14 25.76 0.71
N LEU A 240 -1.01 25.27 1.21
CA LEU A 240 -0.92 24.57 2.50
C LEU A 240 -0.08 25.36 3.51
N ASP A 241 -0.65 25.61 4.69
CA ASP A 241 0.10 26.06 5.87
C ASP A 241 0.24 24.89 6.86
N ALA A 242 1.47 24.44 7.07
CA ALA A 242 1.78 23.30 7.93
C ALA A 242 1.73 23.62 9.43
N ASP A 243 1.98 24.87 9.81
CA ASP A 243 2.05 25.30 11.21
C ASP A 243 0.62 25.58 11.73
N ALA A 244 -0.21 26.25 10.93
CA ALA A 244 -1.63 26.46 11.21
C ALA A 244 -2.49 25.21 10.95
N ARG A 245 -2.00 24.27 10.13
CA ARG A 245 -2.75 23.16 9.52
C ARG A 245 -3.99 23.63 8.75
N THR A 246 -3.80 24.59 7.86
CA THR A 246 -4.87 25.13 7.01
C THR A 246 -4.63 24.87 5.53
N VAL A 247 -5.72 24.66 4.81
CA VAL A 247 -5.77 24.55 3.34
C VAL A 247 -6.51 25.77 2.81
N TYR A 248 -5.98 26.41 1.77
CA TYR A 248 -6.64 27.51 1.07
C TYR A 248 -6.63 27.23 -0.44
N LEU A 249 -7.75 27.49 -1.11
CA LEU A 249 -7.84 27.46 -2.57
C LEU A 249 -7.84 28.90 -3.06
N ASP A 250 -6.82 29.31 -3.82
CA ASP A 250 -6.58 30.72 -4.15
C ASP A 250 -7.51 31.30 -5.24
N ARG A 251 -8.26 30.43 -5.93
CA ARG A 251 -9.33 30.82 -6.87
C ARG A 251 -10.72 30.49 -6.33
N PRO A 252 -11.75 31.30 -6.69
CA PRO A 252 -13.10 31.15 -6.14
C PRO A 252 -13.85 29.90 -6.65
N ASN A 253 -13.50 29.34 -7.81
CA ASN A 253 -14.20 28.18 -8.36
C ASN A 253 -13.40 26.86 -8.29
N THR A 254 -12.14 26.89 -7.83
CA THR A 254 -11.36 25.66 -7.61
C THR A 254 -12.09 24.77 -6.63
N ARG A 255 -12.14 23.48 -6.94
CA ARG A 255 -12.60 22.42 -6.04
C ARG A 255 -11.56 21.31 -6.02
N ILE A 256 -11.40 20.68 -4.86
CA ILE A 256 -10.63 19.45 -4.71
C ILE A 256 -11.55 18.25 -4.52
N GLY A 257 -11.13 17.12 -5.08
CA GLY A 257 -11.77 15.82 -4.91
C GLY A 257 -10.73 14.70 -4.93
N PHE A 258 -11.05 13.58 -4.29
CA PHE A 258 -10.13 12.46 -4.10
C PHE A 258 -10.55 11.19 -4.88
N GLY A 259 -11.31 11.35 -5.98
CA GLY A 259 -11.82 10.20 -6.75
C GLY A 259 -10.72 9.25 -7.28
N ALA A 260 -9.53 9.79 -7.56
CA ALA A 260 -8.38 9.10 -8.14
C ALA A 260 -7.29 8.69 -7.11
N ILE A 261 -7.61 8.66 -5.81
CA ILE A 261 -6.67 8.36 -4.72
C ILE A 261 -7.36 7.86 -3.44
N GLY A 262 -8.63 8.19 -3.27
CA GLY A 262 -9.42 7.95 -2.06
C GLY A 262 -9.76 6.49 -1.82
N LYS A 263 -9.89 5.66 -2.86
CA LYS A 263 -10.17 4.23 -2.71
C LYS A 263 -8.93 3.53 -2.17
N GLY A 264 -7.77 3.80 -2.76
CA GLY A 264 -6.47 3.34 -2.26
C GLY A 264 -6.18 3.82 -0.84
N PHE A 265 -6.49 5.08 -0.52
CA PHE A 265 -6.33 5.63 0.84
C PHE A 265 -7.23 4.93 1.87
N ALA A 266 -8.52 4.76 1.57
CA ALA A 266 -9.45 4.06 2.45
C ALA A 266 -9.05 2.59 2.65
N ALA A 267 -8.62 1.90 1.59
CA ALA A 267 -8.16 0.51 1.67
C ALA A 267 -6.89 0.37 2.54
N ASN A 268 -5.90 1.25 2.38
CA ASN A 268 -4.71 1.32 3.23
C ASN A 268 -5.07 1.49 4.73
N LEU A 269 -5.98 2.42 5.05
CA LEU A 269 -6.42 2.64 6.44
C LEU A 269 -7.23 1.45 6.98
N THR A 270 -8.05 0.84 6.14
CA THR A 270 -8.78 -0.40 6.47
C THR A 270 -7.81 -1.51 6.87
N VAL A 271 -6.73 -1.74 6.11
CA VAL A 271 -5.68 -2.72 6.49
C VAL A 271 -5.05 -2.40 7.85
N ILE A 272 -4.82 -1.12 8.17
CA ILE A 272 -4.33 -0.71 9.49
C ILE A 272 -5.36 -1.02 10.59
N ALA A 273 -6.66 -0.82 10.35
CA ALA A 273 -7.73 -1.17 11.28
C ALA A 273 -7.84 -2.69 11.48
N LEU A 274 -7.78 -3.48 10.40
CA LEU A 274 -7.80 -4.94 10.44
C LEU A 274 -6.62 -5.51 11.24
N ARG A 275 -5.40 -5.05 10.96
CA ARG A 275 -4.18 -5.48 11.68
C ARG A 275 -4.22 -5.11 13.17
N LYS A 276 -4.85 -3.99 13.56
CA LYS A 276 -5.08 -3.63 14.98
C LYS A 276 -6.05 -4.58 15.68
N ASN A 277 -6.96 -5.22 14.94
CA ASN A 277 -7.92 -6.20 15.44
C ASN A 277 -7.45 -7.66 15.26
N GLY A 278 -6.13 -7.89 15.17
CA GLY A 278 -5.55 -9.23 15.19
C GLY A 278 -5.55 -9.99 13.87
N VAL A 279 -5.99 -9.38 12.76
CA VAL A 279 -5.96 -10.01 11.43
C VAL A 279 -4.51 -10.16 10.96
N THR A 280 -4.14 -11.39 10.58
CA THR A 280 -2.76 -11.74 10.19
C THR A 280 -2.50 -11.50 8.70
N GLY A 281 -3.47 -11.82 7.86
CA GLY A 281 -3.47 -11.54 6.42
C GLY A 281 -4.88 -11.31 5.87
N GLY A 282 -4.97 -10.82 4.63
CA GLY A 282 -6.24 -10.50 3.99
C GLY A 282 -6.10 -9.68 2.72
N ILE A 283 -7.26 -9.35 2.13
CA ILE A 283 -7.40 -8.47 0.96
C ILE A 283 -8.52 -7.47 1.26
N VAL A 284 -8.23 -6.18 1.06
CA VAL A 284 -9.26 -5.14 0.95
C VAL A 284 -9.39 -4.79 -0.53
N ASN A 285 -10.57 -5.03 -1.10
CA ASN A 285 -10.90 -4.73 -2.49
C ASN A 285 -11.88 -3.55 -2.52
N ALA A 286 -11.43 -2.42 -3.09
CA ALA A 286 -12.17 -1.18 -3.19
C ALA A 286 -12.60 -0.91 -4.64
N GLY A 287 -13.65 -1.60 -5.10
CA GLY A 287 -14.19 -1.45 -6.46
C GLY A 287 -13.37 -2.13 -7.59
N GLY A 288 -12.34 -2.90 -7.25
CA GLY A 288 -11.34 -3.42 -8.18
C GLY A 288 -9.90 -3.12 -7.72
N ASP A 289 -9.74 -2.13 -6.85
CA ASP A 289 -8.46 -1.74 -6.27
C ASP A 289 -8.13 -2.59 -5.04
N LEU A 290 -7.12 -3.43 -5.17
CA LEU A 290 -6.76 -4.44 -4.18
C LEU A 290 -5.62 -3.93 -3.30
N VAL A 291 -5.77 -4.00 -1.98
CA VAL A 291 -4.68 -3.89 -1.01
C VAL A 291 -4.58 -5.20 -0.25
N ILE A 292 -3.49 -5.92 -0.52
CA ILE A 292 -3.22 -7.29 -0.06
C ILE A 292 -2.19 -7.22 1.06
N PHE A 293 -2.43 -7.92 2.16
CA PHE A 293 -1.53 -7.90 3.32
C PHE A 293 -1.40 -9.28 3.96
N GLY A 294 -0.21 -9.58 4.49
CA GLY A 294 0.07 -10.91 5.05
C GLY A 294 -0.17 -12.07 4.06
N GLN A 295 -0.45 -13.26 4.60
CA GLN A 295 -0.54 -14.52 3.85
C GLN A 295 -1.89 -15.21 4.06
N GLN A 296 -2.13 -16.28 3.30
CA GLN A 296 -3.30 -17.17 3.46
C GLN A 296 -3.15 -18.10 4.69
N GLU A 297 -4.18 -18.91 4.97
CA GLU A 297 -4.19 -19.86 6.10
C GLU A 297 -3.08 -20.91 6.07
N ASP A 298 -2.52 -21.19 4.88
CA ASP A 298 -1.46 -22.16 4.62
C ASP A 298 -0.07 -21.53 4.46
N ASP A 299 0.09 -20.28 4.93
CA ASP A 299 1.30 -19.45 4.81
C ASP A 299 1.70 -19.16 3.35
N THR A 300 0.80 -19.29 2.36
CA THR A 300 1.08 -18.92 0.96
C THR A 300 0.75 -17.46 0.62
N PRO A 301 1.37 -16.86 -0.42
CA PRO A 301 0.97 -15.55 -0.93
C PRO A 301 -0.44 -15.56 -1.53
N TRP A 302 -1.09 -14.39 -1.58
CA TRP A 302 -2.39 -14.25 -2.21
C TRP A 302 -2.28 -14.23 -3.73
N ARG A 303 -2.74 -15.31 -4.36
CA ARG A 303 -2.86 -15.40 -5.82
C ARG A 303 -3.98 -14.51 -6.35
N THR A 304 -3.59 -13.48 -7.10
CA THR A 304 -4.46 -12.40 -7.56
C THR A 304 -4.49 -12.36 -9.09
N GLY A 305 -5.70 -12.37 -9.67
CA GLY A 305 -5.88 -12.25 -11.12
C GLY A 305 -5.96 -10.79 -11.58
N ILE A 306 -5.19 -10.43 -12.61
CA ILE A 306 -5.41 -9.20 -13.38
C ILE A 306 -6.45 -9.52 -14.45
N ALA A 307 -7.58 -8.80 -14.46
CA ALA A 307 -8.62 -8.99 -15.47
C ALA A 307 -8.12 -8.61 -16.87
N ASP A 308 -8.57 -9.31 -17.91
CA ASP A 308 -8.33 -8.92 -19.30
C ASP A 308 -9.17 -7.67 -19.63
N PRO A 309 -8.56 -6.54 -20.04
CA PRO A 309 -9.29 -5.32 -20.39
C PRO A 309 -10.08 -5.41 -21.70
N LEU A 310 -9.90 -6.47 -22.49
CA LEU A 310 -10.75 -6.80 -23.64
C LEU A 310 -11.91 -7.73 -23.26
N ASN A 311 -11.76 -8.53 -22.20
CA ASN A 311 -12.83 -9.38 -21.66
C ASN A 311 -12.72 -9.56 -20.14
N ARG A 312 -13.51 -8.78 -19.38
CA ARG A 312 -13.49 -8.77 -17.90
C ARG A 312 -13.87 -10.10 -17.24
N GLU A 313 -14.46 -11.05 -17.96
CA GLU A 313 -14.75 -12.40 -17.43
C GLU A 313 -13.52 -13.32 -17.44
N THR A 314 -12.45 -12.91 -18.13
CA THR A 314 -11.19 -13.67 -18.23
C THR A 314 -10.06 -13.00 -17.45
N VAL A 315 -9.17 -13.82 -16.89
CA VAL A 315 -7.94 -13.37 -16.23
C VAL A 315 -6.81 -13.34 -17.25
N PHE A 316 -6.19 -12.18 -17.44
CA PHE A 316 -5.03 -12.01 -18.31
C PHE A 316 -3.76 -12.63 -17.72
N ALA A 317 -3.52 -12.44 -16.42
CA ALA A 317 -2.36 -12.97 -15.73
C ALA A 317 -2.61 -13.10 -14.22
N TYR A 318 -1.81 -13.95 -13.55
CA TYR A 318 -1.81 -14.06 -12.09
C TYR A 318 -0.53 -13.45 -11.50
N LEU A 319 -0.69 -12.83 -10.34
CA LEU A 319 0.37 -12.35 -9.47
C LEU A 319 0.22 -13.03 -8.09
N ASP A 320 1.28 -13.60 -7.56
CA ASP A 320 1.31 -14.13 -6.19
C ASP A 320 1.90 -13.07 -5.27
N LEU A 321 1.07 -12.50 -4.39
CA LEU A 321 1.35 -11.23 -3.71
C LEU A 321 1.23 -11.31 -2.18
N THR A 322 2.09 -10.56 -1.50
CA THR A 322 2.12 -10.39 -0.05
C THR A 322 2.54 -8.95 0.25
N ASP A 323 1.75 -8.22 1.06
CA ASP A 323 2.00 -6.82 1.42
C ASP A 323 2.24 -5.92 0.17
N GLN A 324 1.30 -5.97 -0.77
CA GLN A 324 1.27 -5.22 -2.04
C GLN A 324 -0.15 -4.75 -2.36
N ALA A 325 -0.27 -3.68 -3.12
CA ALA A 325 -1.50 -3.23 -3.75
C ALA A 325 -1.47 -3.49 -5.27
N VAL A 326 -2.63 -3.77 -5.85
CA VAL A 326 -2.88 -3.86 -7.30
C VAL A 326 -4.08 -2.99 -7.61
N VAL A 327 -3.85 -1.86 -8.27
CA VAL A 327 -4.88 -0.88 -8.61
C VAL A 327 -4.97 -0.76 -10.12
N THR A 328 -6.18 -0.74 -10.69
CA THR A 328 -6.36 -0.61 -12.14
C THR A 328 -7.36 0.47 -12.51
N SER A 329 -6.87 1.60 -13.02
CA SER A 329 -7.73 2.60 -13.68
C SER A 329 -8.02 2.15 -15.12
N GLY A 330 -9.27 2.31 -15.58
CA GLY A 330 -9.63 1.95 -16.95
C GLY A 330 -10.96 2.53 -17.45
N ASP A 331 -11.15 2.48 -18.78
CA ASP A 331 -12.31 3.05 -19.48
C ASP A 331 -13.65 2.32 -19.21
N TYR A 332 -13.58 1.15 -18.58
CA TYR A 332 -14.70 0.19 -18.43
C TYR A 332 -15.55 0.38 -17.17
N GLU A 333 -15.18 1.32 -16.28
CA GLU A 333 -15.97 1.61 -15.07
C GLU A 333 -17.04 2.68 -15.34
N SER A 334 -16.69 3.66 -16.16
CA SER A 334 -17.59 4.72 -16.64
C SER A 334 -16.97 5.33 -17.90
N TYR A 335 -17.80 5.56 -18.91
CA TYR A 335 -17.43 6.15 -20.20
C TYR A 335 -18.62 6.89 -20.79
N ILE A 336 -18.37 7.74 -21.78
CA ILE A 336 -19.39 8.33 -22.66
C ILE A 336 -19.04 8.04 -24.13
N GLU A 337 -20.04 8.06 -25.00
CA GLU A 337 -19.85 7.96 -26.44
C GLU A 337 -20.16 9.30 -27.13
N ILE A 338 -19.22 9.81 -27.91
CA ILE A 338 -19.35 11.07 -28.67
C ILE A 338 -18.97 10.76 -30.12
N ASP A 339 -19.88 11.01 -31.07
CA ASP A 339 -19.70 10.75 -32.50
C ASP A 339 -19.18 9.32 -32.83
N GLY A 340 -19.67 8.31 -32.10
CA GLY A 340 -19.26 6.91 -32.27
C GLY A 340 -17.89 6.57 -31.67
N LYS A 341 -17.28 7.48 -30.90
CA LYS A 341 -16.03 7.25 -30.16
C LYS A 341 -16.30 7.17 -28.67
N ARG A 342 -15.67 6.19 -28.02
CA ARG A 342 -15.78 5.95 -26.58
C ARG A 342 -14.68 6.71 -25.82
N PHE A 343 -15.07 7.45 -24.79
CA PHE A 343 -14.20 8.27 -23.95
C PHE A 343 -14.28 7.84 -22.49
N SER A 344 -13.13 7.64 -21.85
CA SER A 344 -13.06 7.29 -20.42
C SER A 344 -13.57 8.42 -19.52
N HIS A 345 -14.06 8.10 -18.32
CA HIS A 345 -14.32 9.08 -17.27
C HIS A 345 -13.04 9.78 -16.74
N ILE A 346 -11.86 9.28 -17.11
CA ILE A 346 -10.57 9.88 -16.77
C ILE A 346 -10.34 11.11 -17.65
N LEU A 347 -10.39 12.29 -17.02
CA LEU A 347 -10.09 13.58 -17.64
C LEU A 347 -8.60 13.93 -17.51
N ASP A 348 -8.02 14.57 -18.52
CA ASP A 348 -6.78 15.32 -18.36
C ASP A 348 -7.10 16.70 -17.74
N PRO A 349 -6.72 17.00 -16.49
CA PRO A 349 -7.08 18.26 -15.83
C PRO A 349 -6.37 19.48 -16.46
N ARG A 350 -5.42 19.27 -17.39
CA ARG A 350 -4.72 20.33 -18.14
C ARG A 350 -5.48 20.76 -19.40
N THR A 351 -6.35 19.89 -19.92
CA THR A 351 -7.17 20.17 -21.13
C THR A 351 -8.67 20.20 -20.81
N GLY A 352 -9.09 19.57 -19.71
CA GLY A 352 -10.48 19.46 -19.30
C GLY A 352 -11.28 18.41 -20.07
N TYR A 353 -10.62 17.61 -20.92
CA TYR A 353 -11.25 16.59 -21.77
C TYR A 353 -10.82 15.17 -21.39
N PRO A 354 -11.65 14.15 -21.70
CA PRO A 354 -11.29 12.75 -21.54
C PRO A 354 -10.03 12.33 -22.32
N VAL A 355 -9.37 11.26 -21.86
CA VAL A 355 -8.20 10.68 -22.54
C VAL A 355 -8.56 9.45 -23.40
N GLU A 356 -7.85 9.27 -24.52
CA GLU A 356 -8.12 8.22 -25.54
C GLU A 356 -7.00 7.15 -25.69
N GLU A 357 -5.78 7.39 -25.20
CA GLU A 357 -4.59 6.57 -25.57
C GLU A 357 -4.61 5.16 -24.95
N LEU A 358 -5.12 5.05 -23.72
CA LEU A 358 -5.03 3.87 -22.85
C LEU A 358 -6.43 3.39 -22.44
N ARG A 359 -6.69 2.09 -22.61
CA ARG A 359 -7.90 1.42 -22.08
C ARG A 359 -7.79 1.15 -20.60
N SER A 360 -6.60 0.75 -20.15
CA SER A 360 -6.33 0.49 -18.73
C SER A 360 -4.87 0.67 -18.35
N VAL A 361 -4.65 0.95 -17.07
CA VAL A 361 -3.35 1.02 -16.40
C VAL A 361 -3.45 0.30 -15.07
N THR A 362 -2.80 -0.85 -14.96
CA THR A 362 -2.63 -1.60 -13.69
C THR A 362 -1.30 -1.21 -13.06
N ILE A 363 -1.31 -0.74 -11.81
CA ILE A 363 -0.11 -0.46 -11.01
C ILE A 363 -0.01 -1.45 -9.85
N VAL A 364 1.21 -1.97 -9.63
CA VAL A 364 1.56 -2.87 -8.53
C VAL A 364 2.63 -2.19 -7.68
N CYS A 365 2.34 -1.92 -6.40
CA CYS A 365 3.32 -1.39 -5.46
C CYS A 365 2.90 -1.60 -3.99
N PRO A 366 3.77 -1.35 -2.98
CA PRO A 366 3.45 -1.57 -1.57
C PRO A 366 2.31 -0.72 -0.96
N ASP A 367 1.76 0.26 -1.68
CA ASP A 367 0.87 1.28 -1.13
C ASP A 367 -0.33 1.56 -2.05
N GLY A 368 -1.55 1.30 -1.55
CA GLY A 368 -2.77 1.44 -2.35
C GLY A 368 -3.08 2.89 -2.74
N GLU A 369 -2.84 3.85 -1.84
CA GLU A 369 -3.01 5.29 -2.12
C GLU A 369 -2.15 5.73 -3.30
N LEU A 370 -0.85 5.39 -3.30
CA LEU A 370 0.06 5.74 -4.38
C LEU A 370 -0.27 5.01 -5.68
N ALA A 371 -0.72 3.76 -5.61
CA ALA A 371 -1.11 2.98 -6.79
C ALA A 371 -2.33 3.59 -7.51
N ASP A 372 -3.37 4.00 -6.78
CA ASP A 372 -4.59 4.70 -7.27
C ASP A 372 -4.23 6.01 -7.99
N ALA A 373 -3.40 6.84 -7.33
CA ALA A 373 -2.95 8.11 -7.87
C ALA A 373 -2.05 7.96 -9.12
N LEU A 374 -1.16 6.96 -9.13
CA LEU A 374 -0.30 6.68 -10.28
C LEU A 374 -1.04 6.04 -11.44
N ALA A 375 -2.00 5.15 -11.22
CA ALA A 375 -2.79 4.52 -12.28
C ALA A 375 -3.57 5.59 -13.07
N THR A 376 -4.22 6.51 -12.36
CA THR A 376 -4.93 7.65 -12.99
C THR A 376 -3.93 8.60 -13.67
N GLY A 377 -2.87 9.01 -12.97
CA GLY A 377 -1.88 9.93 -13.52
C GLY A 377 -1.18 9.38 -14.78
N ILE A 378 -0.90 8.08 -14.83
CA ILE A 378 -0.27 7.42 -15.98
C ILE A 378 -1.23 7.29 -17.15
N SER A 379 -2.52 7.03 -16.89
CA SER A 379 -3.58 7.07 -17.89
C SER A 379 -3.61 8.42 -18.64
N VAL A 380 -3.35 9.53 -17.92
CA VAL A 380 -3.27 10.89 -18.46
C VAL A 380 -1.88 11.27 -19.01
N MET A 381 -0.81 10.57 -18.62
CA MET A 381 0.54 10.78 -19.16
C MET A 381 0.78 10.11 -20.52
N GLY A 382 0.03 9.05 -20.83
CA GLY A 382 0.24 8.21 -22.01
C GLY A 382 1.40 7.23 -21.85
N ILE A 383 1.50 6.26 -22.77
CA ILE A 383 2.37 5.07 -22.70
C ILE A 383 3.83 5.47 -22.45
N SER A 384 4.38 6.33 -23.31
CA SER A 384 5.81 6.65 -23.30
C SER A 384 6.25 7.37 -22.03
N LYS A 385 5.47 8.35 -21.55
CA LYS A 385 5.79 9.12 -20.34
C LYS A 385 5.48 8.30 -19.07
N GLY A 386 4.41 7.51 -19.09
CA GLY A 386 4.02 6.62 -17.99
C GLY A 386 5.07 5.56 -17.70
N LEU A 387 5.50 4.81 -18.73
CA LEU A 387 6.59 3.84 -18.60
C LEU A 387 7.91 4.50 -18.19
N ALA A 388 8.22 5.70 -18.69
CA ALA A 388 9.40 6.46 -18.27
C ALA A 388 9.30 6.92 -16.80
N LEU A 389 8.11 7.12 -16.25
CA LEU A 389 7.91 7.37 -14.81
C LEU A 389 8.10 6.09 -13.99
N LEU A 390 7.38 5.00 -14.32
CA LEU A 390 7.47 3.72 -13.60
C LEU A 390 8.91 3.20 -13.54
N ASN A 391 9.62 3.21 -14.65
CA ASN A 391 11.02 2.76 -14.73
C ASN A 391 12.04 3.66 -13.98
N ARG A 392 11.59 4.69 -13.26
CA ARG A 392 12.40 5.52 -12.34
C ARG A 392 11.98 5.37 -10.87
N LEU A 393 10.93 4.61 -10.58
CA LEU A 393 10.39 4.41 -9.23
C LEU A 393 10.74 2.99 -8.78
N GLU A 394 11.50 2.86 -7.71
CA GLU A 394 11.88 1.55 -7.16
C GLU A 394 10.67 0.92 -6.44
N GLY A 395 10.39 -0.36 -6.71
CA GLY A 395 9.28 -1.09 -6.11
C GLY A 395 7.89 -0.68 -6.63
N ILE A 396 7.81 0.00 -7.78
CA ILE A 396 6.55 0.36 -8.43
C ILE A 396 6.58 -0.13 -9.87
N GLU A 397 5.71 -1.08 -10.17
CA GLU A 397 5.62 -1.74 -11.46
C GLU A 397 4.24 -1.51 -12.08
N GLY A 398 4.11 -1.68 -13.39
CA GLY A 398 2.82 -1.46 -14.05
C GLY A 398 2.69 -2.04 -15.45
N MET A 399 1.44 -2.36 -15.79
CA MET A 399 0.99 -2.83 -17.09
C MET A 399 0.02 -1.79 -17.67
N LEU A 400 0.25 -1.39 -18.92
CA LEU A 400 -0.56 -0.43 -19.65
C LEU A 400 -1.12 -1.14 -20.87
N VAL A 401 -2.41 -0.93 -21.15
CA VAL A 401 -3.06 -1.50 -22.35
C VAL A 401 -3.59 -0.38 -23.22
N ASP A 402 -3.09 -0.31 -24.45
CA ASP A 402 -3.47 0.74 -25.39
C ASP A 402 -4.83 0.49 -26.04
N LYS A 403 -5.36 1.52 -26.73
CA LYS A 403 -6.62 1.45 -27.47
C LYS A 403 -6.72 0.29 -28.48
N ASP A 404 -5.59 -0.23 -28.96
CA ASP A 404 -5.48 -1.33 -29.93
C ASP A 404 -5.30 -2.70 -29.24
N GLY A 405 -5.39 -2.75 -27.90
CA GLY A 405 -5.27 -3.96 -27.09
C GLY A 405 -3.83 -4.44 -26.89
N ARG A 406 -2.82 -3.63 -27.21
CA ARG A 406 -1.41 -4.03 -27.03
C ARG A 406 -0.95 -3.73 -25.61
N LEU A 407 -0.12 -4.65 -25.11
CA LEU A 407 0.34 -4.69 -23.74
C LEU A 407 1.75 -4.09 -23.62
N HIS A 408 1.88 -3.10 -22.74
CA HIS A 408 3.15 -2.44 -22.44
C HIS A 408 3.45 -2.59 -20.95
N PHE A 409 4.71 -2.84 -20.60
CA PHE A 409 5.11 -3.21 -19.24
C PHE A 409 6.28 -2.35 -18.76
N SER A 410 6.30 -2.01 -17.46
CA SER A 410 7.52 -1.60 -16.78
C SER A 410 8.57 -2.73 -16.80
N LYS A 411 9.83 -2.38 -16.54
CA LYS A 411 10.97 -3.28 -16.72
C LYS A 411 10.88 -4.54 -15.87
N ASN A 412 10.42 -4.45 -14.62
CA ASN A 412 10.50 -5.58 -13.68
C ASN A 412 9.18 -6.34 -13.51
N LEU A 413 8.02 -5.75 -13.89
CA LEU A 413 6.72 -6.44 -13.79
C LEU A 413 6.71 -7.81 -14.47
N ARG A 414 7.42 -7.95 -15.61
CA ARG A 414 7.54 -9.23 -16.33
C ARG A 414 8.15 -10.37 -15.51
N HIS A 415 8.88 -10.06 -14.43
CA HIS A 415 9.42 -11.05 -13.51
C HIS A 415 8.45 -11.44 -12.39
N MET A 416 7.34 -10.71 -12.22
CA MET A 416 6.29 -10.98 -11.23
C MET A 416 5.11 -11.76 -11.81
N LEU A 417 4.94 -11.75 -13.14
CA LEU A 417 3.82 -12.40 -13.83
C LEU A 417 4.02 -13.92 -13.89
N ASN A 418 3.21 -14.66 -13.12
CA ASN A 418 3.18 -16.11 -13.19
C ASN A 418 2.32 -16.56 -14.37
N LYS A 419 3.01 -16.89 -15.48
CA LYS A 419 2.43 -17.55 -16.66
C LYS A 419 2.16 -19.02 -16.36
N ASP A 420 0.97 -19.31 -15.84
CA ASP A 420 0.41 -20.67 -15.87
C ASP A 420 0.00 -21.03 -17.30
N GLY A 421 0.99 -21.43 -18.11
CA GLY A 421 0.77 -22.23 -19.31
C GLY A 421 0.33 -21.53 -20.60
N GLN A 422 0.28 -20.19 -20.66
CA GLN A 422 0.11 -19.41 -21.91
C GLN A 422 1.01 -18.17 -21.90
#